data_AF-K9W2T7-F1
#
_entry.id   AF-K9W2T7-F1
#
_cell.length_a   1.000
_cell.length_b   1.000
_cell.length_c   1.000
_cell.angle_alpha   90.00
_cell.angle_beta   90.00
_cell.angle_gamma   90.00
#
_symmetry.space_group_name_H-M   'P 1'
#
loop_
_entity.id
_entity.type
_entity.pdbx_description
1 polymer ?
#
loop_
_entity_poly.entity_id
_entity_poly.type
_entity_poly.pdbx_seq_one_letter_code
_entity_poly.pdbx_strand_id
1 'polypeptide(L)'
;MQREIANTDGVTWSCVQAYTGLTEGTENKDAASVKGEDDSYWVVCTPSGGAKSVRLKLEGDWENTYSDEDLLNEIMTKQQAE
;
A
#
# COMPACT_ATOMS: atom_id res chain seq x y z
N MET A 1 2.75 9.35 2.12
CA MET A 1 3.82 8.36 2.28
C MET A 1 3.72 7.41 1.11
N GLN A 2 4.83 7.29 0.36
CA GLN A 2 4.92 6.50 -0.86
C GLN A 2 6.24 5.72 -0.85
N ARG A 3 6.19 4.44 -1.17
CA ARG A 3 7.35 3.56 -1.33
C ARG A 3 7.30 2.91 -2.70
N GLU A 4 8.43 2.94 -3.40
CA GLU A 4 8.59 2.22 -4.65
C GLU A 4 9.38 0.93 -4.40
N ILE A 5 8.84 -0.19 -4.84
CA ILE A 5 9.45 -1.51 -4.72
C ILE A 5 9.49 -2.16 -6.09
N ALA A 6 10.57 -2.85 -6.43
CA ALA A 6 10.69 -3.52 -7.73
C ALA A 6 10.65 -5.03 -7.55
N ASN A 7 9.78 -5.70 -8.31
CA ASN A 7 9.75 -7.15 -8.36
C ASN A 7 10.91 -7.69 -9.21
N THR A 8 11.26 -8.96 -9.02
CA THR A 8 12.27 -9.71 -9.80
C THR A 8 11.97 -9.76 -11.30
N ASP A 9 10.70 -9.63 -11.68
CA ASP A 9 10.23 -9.49 -13.06
C ASP A 9 10.54 -8.10 -13.69
N GLY A 10 11.15 -7.17 -12.95
CA GLY A 10 11.41 -5.80 -13.41
C GLY A 10 10.18 -4.88 -13.36
N VAL A 11 9.10 -5.32 -12.73
CA VAL A 11 7.91 -4.50 -12.49
C VAL A 11 8.10 -3.65 -11.24
N THR A 12 8.16 -2.33 -11.40
CA THR A 12 8.12 -1.39 -10.28
C THR A 12 6.69 -1.21 -9.78
N TRP A 13 6.49 -1.32 -8.48
CA TRP A 13 5.25 -1.09 -7.77
C TRP A 13 5.37 0.15 -6.90
N SER A 14 4.49 1.11 -7.13
CA SER A 14 4.36 2.30 -6.31
C SER A 14 3.28 2.07 -5.26
N CYS A 15 3.70 1.79 -4.04
CA CYS A 15 2.83 1.62 -2.88
C CYS A 15 2.62 2.96 -2.17
N VAL A 16 1.40 3.47 -2.25
CA VAL A 16 1.01 4.73 -1.62
C VAL A 16 -0.02 4.44 -0.55
N GLN A 17 0.17 4.98 0.65
CA GLN A 17 -0.89 4.92 1.65
C GLN A 17 -2.12 5.66 1.11
N ALA A 18 -3.25 4.95 1.04
CA ALA A 18 -4.51 5.47 0.55
C ALA A 18 -4.83 6.76 1.32
N TYR A 19 -5.21 7.81 0.58
CA TYR A 19 -5.53 9.17 1.04
C TYR A 19 -4.39 10.17 1.19
N THR A 20 -3.15 9.85 0.82
CA THR A 20 -2.06 10.85 0.77
C THR A 20 -2.15 11.83 -0.42
N GLY A 21 -3.14 11.67 -1.31
CA GLY A 21 -3.38 12.52 -2.48
C GLY A 21 -4.71 13.30 -2.49
N LEU A 22 -5.54 13.19 -1.45
CA LEU A 22 -6.77 13.98 -1.31
C LEU A 22 -6.54 15.03 -0.23
N THR A 23 -6.06 16.22 -0.64
CA THR A 23 -6.10 17.52 0.06
C THR A 23 -5.79 17.54 1.57
N GLU A 24 -4.72 18.25 1.94
CA GLU A 24 -4.10 18.39 3.28
C GLU A 24 -5.05 18.69 4.47
N GLY A 25 -5.81 17.71 4.94
CA GLY A 25 -6.69 17.82 6.11
C GLY A 25 -6.45 16.71 7.14
N THR A 26 -6.39 17.08 8.43
CA THR A 26 -6.22 16.17 9.58
C THR A 26 -7.32 15.09 9.66
N GLU A 27 -8.46 15.30 9.01
CA GLU A 27 -9.58 14.35 8.89
C GLU A 27 -9.24 13.08 8.11
N ASN A 28 -8.17 13.09 7.31
CA ASN A 28 -7.84 11.95 6.45
C ASN A 28 -7.13 10.80 7.17
N LYS A 29 -6.47 11.06 8.30
CA LYS A 29 -5.84 10.00 9.10
C LYS A 29 -6.88 9.03 9.67
N ASP A 30 -8.03 9.54 10.09
CA ASP A 30 -9.13 8.74 10.64
C ASP A 30 -9.85 7.92 9.55
N ALA A 31 -9.88 8.42 8.30
CA ALA A 31 -10.45 7.72 7.15
C ALA A 31 -9.51 6.66 6.53
N ALA A 32 -8.20 6.89 6.62
CA ALA A 32 -7.17 5.96 6.17
C ALA A 32 -6.94 4.82 7.17
N SER A 33 -7.14 5.09 8.46
CA SER A 33 -7.17 4.06 9.49
C SER A 33 -8.33 3.11 9.26
N VAL A 34 -8.08 1.83 9.45
CA VAL A 34 -9.16 0.85 9.48
C VAL A 34 -9.98 1.11 10.74
N LYS A 35 -11.22 1.62 10.58
CA LYS A 35 -12.12 1.91 11.70
C LYS A 35 -12.20 0.71 12.66
N GLY A 36 -11.67 0.88 13.87
CA GLY A 36 -11.65 -0.14 14.92
C GLY A 36 -10.32 -0.90 15.09
N GLU A 37 -9.31 -0.63 14.26
CA GLU A 37 -7.94 -1.10 14.46
C GLU A 37 -7.02 0.11 14.62
N ASP A 38 -6.61 0.36 15.87
CA ASP A 38 -5.46 1.19 16.18
C ASP A 38 -4.26 0.61 15.43
N ASP A 39 -3.63 1.44 14.59
CA ASP A 39 -2.39 1.13 13.88
C ASP A 39 -2.49 0.28 12.60
N SER A 40 -3.60 0.31 11.86
CA SER A 40 -3.66 -0.26 10.49
C SER A 40 -4.12 0.75 9.44
N TYR A 41 -3.42 0.79 8.31
CA TYR A 41 -3.70 1.68 7.19
C TYR A 41 -3.91 0.92 5.88
N TRP A 42 -4.74 1.51 5.02
CA TRP A 42 -4.88 1.06 3.66
C TRP A 42 -3.73 1.57 2.79
N VAL A 43 -3.08 0.68 2.06
CA VAL A 43 -2.00 0.99 1.11
C VAL A 43 -2.40 0.50 -0.27
N VAL A 44 -2.31 1.36 -1.26
CA VAL A 44 -2.60 1.05 -2.66
C VAL A 44 -1.28 0.90 -3.40
N CYS A 45 -1.03 -0.29 -3.93
CA CYS A 45 0.16 -0.55 -4.73
C CYS A 45 -0.23 -0.61 -6.21
N THR A 46 0.38 0.26 -7.01
CA THR A 46 0.13 0.38 -8.45
C THR A 46 1.37 -0.04 -9.23
N PRO A 47 1.26 -1.00 -10.17
CA PRO A 47 2.39 -1.40 -10.99
C PRO A 47 2.64 -0.39 -12.11
N SER A 48 3.90 -0.12 -12.42
CA SER A 48 4.38 0.84 -13.44
C SER A 48 3.91 0.50 -14.87
N GLY A 49 3.50 -0.76 -15.11
CA GLY A 49 2.95 -1.22 -16.39
C GLY A 49 1.46 -0.92 -16.62
N GLY A 50 0.80 -0.15 -15.74
CA GLY A 50 -0.63 0.14 -15.88
C GLY A 50 -1.56 -1.06 -15.63
N ALA A 51 -1.02 -2.12 -15.01
CA ALA A 51 -1.81 -3.26 -14.57
C ALA A 51 -2.67 -2.90 -13.33
N LYS A 52 -3.53 -3.83 -12.93
CA LYS A 52 -4.49 -3.63 -11.83
C LYS A 52 -3.77 -3.23 -10.54
N SER A 53 -4.21 -2.12 -9.94
CA SER A 53 -3.75 -1.72 -8.61
C SER A 53 -4.40 -2.60 -7.55
N VAL A 54 -3.63 -2.93 -6.51
CA VAL A 54 -4.11 -3.73 -5.38
C VAL A 54 -4.17 -2.88 -4.13
N ARG A 55 -5.12 -3.21 -3.25
CA ARG A 55 -5.28 -2.53 -1.95
C ARG A 55 -4.89 -3.49 -0.82
N LEU A 56 -3.82 -3.18 -0.14
CA LEU A 56 -3.31 -3.86 1.04
C LEU A 56 -3.78 -3.16 2.31
N LYS A 57 -3.92 -3.93 3.38
CA LYS A 57 -4.11 -3.40 4.72
C LYS A 57 -2.84 -3.74 5.50
N LEU A 58 -2.08 -2.72 5.86
CA LEU A 58 -0.77 -2.86 6.51
C LEU A 58 -0.76 -2.09 7.83
N GLU A 59 0.18 -2.41 8.71
CA GLU A 59 0.32 -1.77 10.01
C GLU A 59 0.83 -0.31 9.94
N GLY A 60 0.80 0.39 11.07
CA GLY A 60 1.02 1.82 11.20
C GLY A 60 2.40 2.33 10.84
N ASP A 61 3.34 1.41 10.68
CA ASP A 61 4.74 1.65 10.39
C ASP A 61 5.23 0.69 9.30
N TRP A 62 4.34 0.32 8.36
CA TRP A 62 4.62 -0.69 7.34
C TRP A 62 5.86 -0.41 6.50
N GLU A 63 6.23 0.86 6.36
CA GLU A 63 7.44 1.28 5.66
C GLU A 63 8.72 0.81 6.36
N ASN A 64 8.71 0.62 7.67
CA ASN A 64 9.85 0.09 8.44
C ASN A 64 9.66 -1.38 8.84
N THR A 65 8.43 -1.82 9.07
CA THR A 65 8.15 -3.19 9.53
C THR A 65 8.09 -4.21 8.40
N TYR A 66 7.70 -3.80 7.18
CA TYR A 66 7.66 -4.68 6.02
C TYR A 66 8.88 -4.47 5.13
N SER A 67 9.48 -5.59 4.72
CA SER A 67 10.51 -5.59 3.69
C SER A 67 9.88 -5.46 2.30
N ASP A 68 10.69 -5.09 1.30
CA ASP A 68 10.21 -5.01 -0.08
C ASP A 68 9.66 -6.36 -0.58
N GLU A 69 10.27 -7.47 -0.15
CA GLU A 69 9.84 -8.83 -0.46
C GLU A 69 8.48 -9.19 0.17
N ASP A 70 8.25 -8.80 1.43
CA ASP A 70 6.98 -9.04 2.13
C ASP A 70 5.84 -8.26 1.47
N LEU A 71 6.09 -6.99 1.13
CA LEU A 71 5.13 -6.15 0.41
C LEU A 71 4.80 -6.74 -0.96
N LEU A 72 5.81 -7.16 -1.72
CA LEU A 72 5.61 -7.82 -3.00
C LEU A 72 4.78 -9.10 -2.86
N ASN A 73 5.02 -9.90 -1.84
CA ASN A 73 4.26 -11.12 -1.59
C ASN A 73 2.78 -10.80 -1.31
N GLU A 74 2.49 -9.82 -0.45
CA GLU A 74 1.13 -9.33 -0.19
C GLU A 74 0.45 -8.80 -1.47
N ILE A 75 1.18 -8.03 -2.29
CA ILE A 75 0.69 -7.53 -3.58
C ILE A 75 0.30 -8.68 -4.51
N MET A 76 1.20 -9.64 -4.71
CA MET A 76 0.99 -10.78 -5.61
C MET A 76 -0.17 -11.65 -5.13
N THR A 77 -0.26 -11.87 -3.81
CA THR A 77 -1.35 -12.61 -3.18
C THR A 77 -2.69 -11.92 -3.42
N LYS A 78 -2.78 -10.60 -3.26
CA LYS A 78 -4.01 -9.85 -3.56
C LYS A 78 -4.33 -9.81 -5.05
N GLN A 79 -3.32 -9.66 -5.91
CA GLN A 79 -3.50 -9.61 -7.35
C GLN A 79 -4.10 -10.90 -7.91
N GLN A 80 -3.74 -12.07 -7.34
CA GLN A 80 -4.27 -13.37 -7.76
C GLN A 80 -5.66 -13.70 -7.18
N ALA A 81 -6.07 -13.01 -6.12
CA ALA A 81 -7.32 -13.28 -5.42
C ALA A 81 -8.53 -12.50 -5.98
N GLU A 82 -8.35 -11.69 -7.04
CA GLU A 82 -9.39 -10.86 -7.66
C GLU A 82 -9.84 -11.32 -9.06
#